data_AF-W4ME45-F1
#
_entry.id   AF-W4ME45-F1
#
_cell.length_a   1.000
_cell.length_b   1.000
_cell.length_c   1.000
_cell.angle_alpha   90.00
_cell.angle_beta   90.00
_cell.angle_gamma   90.00
#
_symmetry.space_group_name_H-M   'P 1'
#
loop_
_entity.id
_entity.type
_entity.pdbx_description
1 polymer ?
#
loop_
_entity_poly.entity_id
_entity_poly.type
_entity_poly.pdbx_seq_one_letter_code
_entity_poly.pdbx_strand_id
1 'polypeptide(L)' 'MLDIAFPTESQHADMLSLNHSYLCSQMLRQLFNNPSIEALTELTLDIDNGLTPDICVYPAETIHPKNAADANGCH' A
#
# COMPACT_ATOMS: atom_id res chain seq x y z
N MET A 1 19.51 32.46 13.95
CA MET A 1 18.77 32.22 12.69
C MET A 1 19.50 31.06 12.03
N LEU A 2 18.96 29.84 12.12
CA LEU A 2 19.56 28.67 11.49
C LEU A 2 18.88 28.51 10.14
N ASP A 3 19.62 28.77 9.06
CA ASP A 3 19.18 28.51 7.70
C ASP A 3 19.16 27.00 7.46
N ILE A 4 17.96 26.41 7.55
CA ILE A 4 17.72 25.02 7.21
C ILE A 4 17.51 24.98 5.69
N ALA A 5 18.58 24.67 4.95
CA ALA A 5 18.46 24.36 3.53
C ALA A 5 17.81 22.97 3.40
N PHE A 6 16.57 22.92 2.93
CA PHE A 6 15.93 21.68 2.52
C PHE A 6 16.57 21.22 1.19
N PRO A 7 17.10 19.99 1.10
CA PRO A 7 17.58 19.49 -0.17
C PRO A 7 16.39 19.40 -1.14
N THR A 8 16.55 20.04 -2.29
CA THR A 8 15.59 20.01 -3.39
C THR A 8 15.70 18.64 -4.06
N GLU A 9 15.04 17.63 -3.50
CA GLU A 9 15.03 16.29 -4.10
C GLU A 9 14.02 16.24 -5.25
N SER A 10 14.45 16.72 -6.40
CA SER A 10 13.88 16.30 -7.68
C SER A 10 14.71 15.12 -8.20
N GLN A 11 14.25 13.88 -7.99
CA GLN A 11 14.52 12.77 -8.92
C GLN A 11 13.66 11.53 -8.65
N HIS A 12 12.76 11.37 -9.61
CA HIS A 12 11.88 10.26 -9.93
C HIS A 12 12.71 9.01 -10.32
N ALA A 13 13.09 8.17 -9.35
CA ALA A 13 13.64 6.85 -9.63
C ALA A 13 13.25 5.88 -8.51
N ASP A 14 12.53 4.83 -8.90
CA ASP A 14 12.03 3.72 -8.09
C ASP A 14 13.10 3.11 -7.18
N MET A 15 13.26 3.66 -5.98
CA MET A 15 14.08 3.01 -4.96
C MET A 15 13.29 2.96 -3.67
N LEU A 16 12.96 1.73 -3.27
CA LEU A 16 12.59 1.36 -1.91
C LEU A 16 13.66 1.87 -0.95
N SER A 17 13.51 3.11 -0.49
CA SER A 17 14.41 3.68 0.50
C SER A 17 14.12 3.03 1.84
N LEU A 18 15.15 2.88 2.68
CA LEU A 18 14.96 2.39 4.04
C LEU A 18 13.91 3.21 4.79
N ASN A 19 13.87 4.52 4.53
CA ASN A 19 12.90 5.44 5.11
C ASN A 19 11.47 5.16 4.64
N HIS A 20 11.28 4.88 3.35
CA HIS A 20 9.98 4.49 2.78
C HIS A 20 9.45 3.22 3.43
N SER A 21 10.26 2.16 3.44
CA SER A 21 9.89 0.88 4.06
C SER A 21 9.66 1.01 5.57
N TYR A 22 10.47 1.82 6.26
CA TYR A 22 10.29 2.08 7.68
C TYR A 22 8.95 2.76 7.96
N LEU A 23 8.61 3.81 7.20
CA LEU A 23 7.37 4.55 7.36
C LEU A 23 6.14 3.67 7.08
N CYS A 24 6.14 2.91 5.98
CA CYS A 24 5.07 1.95 5.68
C CYS A 24 4.91 0.95 6.82
N SER A 25 6.01 0.43 7.39
CA SER A 25 5.94 -0.49 8.53
C SER A 25 5.35 0.13 9.81
N GLN A 26 5.55 1.43 10.04
CA GLN A 26 4.98 2.14 11.19
C GLN A 26 3.49 2.40 10.99
N MET A 27 3.08 2.72 9.76
CA MET A 27 1.68 2.90 9.41
C MET A 27 0.91 1.56 9.53
N LEU A 28 1.43 0.49 8.94
CA LEU A 28 0.81 -0.85 9.02
C LEU A 28 0.63 -1.32 10.46
N ARG A 29 1.63 -1.11 11.33
CA ARG A 29 1.53 -1.43 12.76
C ARG A 29 0.37 -0.71 13.46
N GLN A 30 0.07 0.51 13.06
CA GLN A 30 -1.05 1.26 13.63
C GLN A 30 -2.39 0.81 13.02
N LEU A 31 -2.42 0.58 11.72
CA LEU A 31 -3.62 0.14 11.00
C LEU A 31 -4.11 -1.23 11.49
N PHE A 32 -3.19 -2.19 11.72
CA PHE A 32 -3.54 -3.52 12.22
C PHE A 32 -4.07 -3.54 13.67
N ASN A 33 -3.99 -2.44 14.41
CA ASN A 33 -4.64 -2.34 15.71
C ASN A 33 -6.15 -2.09 15.60
N ASN A 34 -6.65 -1.74 14.41
CA ASN A 34 -8.07 -1.52 14.16
C ASN A 34 -8.67 -2.74 13.43
N PRO A 35 -9.48 -3.57 14.11
CA PRO A 35 -10.05 -4.78 13.50
C PRO A 35 -11.15 -4.50 12.46
N SER A 36 -11.60 -3.25 12.30
CA SER A 36 -12.61 -2.87 11.30
C SER A 36 -12.03 -2.60 9.91
N ILE A 37 -10.70 -2.59 9.78
CA ILE A 37 -10.03 -2.31 8.52
C ILE A 37 -9.00 -3.40 8.21
N GLU A 38 -8.73 -3.57 6.93
CA GLU A 38 -7.67 -4.42 6.41
C GLU A 38 -6.75 -3.56 5.54
N ALA A 39 -5.44 -3.68 5.76
CA ALA A 39 -4.43 -2.95 5.02
C ALA A 39 -3.66 -3.90 4.10
N LEU A 40 -3.67 -3.60 2.80
CA LEU A 40 -3.00 -4.39 1.76
C LEU A 40 -1.86 -3.58 1.14
N THR A 41 -0.66 -4.13 1.14
CA THR A 41 0.52 -3.49 0.54
C THR A 41 0.67 -3.89 -0.93
N GLU A 42 1.12 -2.96 -1.77
CA GLU A 42 1.47 -3.24 -3.18
C GLU A 42 0.33 -3.88 -3.99
N LEU A 43 -0.92 -3.50 -3.71
CA LEU A 43 -2.09 -4.01 -4.42
C LEU A 43 -2.28 -3.24 -5.73
N THR A 44 -2.05 -3.90 -6.87
CA THR A 44 -2.39 -3.32 -8.17
C THR A 44 -3.90 -3.26 -8.33
N LEU A 45 -4.41 -2.03 -8.41
CA LEU A 45 -5.82 -1.74 -8.62
C LEU A 45 -6.07 -1.55 -10.11
N ASP A 46 -7.17 -2.14 -10.61
CA ASP A 46 -7.65 -1.91 -11.98
C ASP A 46 -8.38 -0.55 -12.08
N ILE A 47 -7.72 0.50 -11.61
CA ILE A 47 -8.11 1.90 -11.72
C ILE A 47 -6.93 2.68 -12.31
N ASP A 48 -7.21 3.72 -13.09
CA ASP A 48 -6.22 4.63 -13.67
C ASP A 48 -5.00 3.91 -14.30
N ASN A 49 -5.25 2.95 -15.21
CA ASN A 49 -4.24 2.16 -15.92
C ASN A 49 -3.35 1.24 -15.03
N GLY A 50 -3.82 0.83 -13.84
CA GLY A 50 -3.08 -0.12 -13.00
C GLY A 50 -2.32 0.53 -11.85
N LEU A 51 -2.97 1.47 -11.15
CA LEU A 51 -2.38 2.15 -9.99
C LEU A 51 -1.99 1.12 -8.92
N THR A 52 -0.75 1.19 -8.46
CA THR A 52 -0.25 0.36 -7.35
C THR A 52 0.22 1.28 -6.23
N PRO A 53 -0.65 1.63 -5.27
CA PRO A 53 -0.26 2.40 -4.11
C PRO A 53 0.51 1.52 -3.10
N ASP A 54 1.38 2.15 -2.30
CA ASP A 54 2.17 1.44 -1.29
C ASP A 54 1.30 0.72 -0.24
N ILE A 55 0.18 1.34 0.16
CA ILE A 55 -0.78 0.80 1.12
C ILE A 55 -2.21 1.14 0.67
N CYS A 56 -3.02 0.12 0.44
CA CYS A 56 -4.48 0.23 0.35
C CYS A 56 -5.11 -0.08 1.71
N VAL A 57 -6.16 0.65 2.07
CA VAL A 57 -6.94 0.39 3.29
C VAL A 57 -8.40 0.24 2.92
N TYR A 58 -9.00 -0.87 3.33
CA TYR A 58 -10.41 -1.16 3.10
C TYR A 58 -11.11 -1.52 4.41
N PRO A 59 -12.44 -1.30 4.50
CA PRO A 59 -13.22 -1.91 5.56
C PRO A 59 -13.12 -3.44 5.47
N ALA A 60 -12.90 -4.10 6.60
CA ALA A 60 -12.66 -5.55 6.65
C ALA A 60 -13.83 -6.35 6.04
N GLU A 61 -15.06 -5.84 6.17
CA GLU A 61 -16.27 -6.44 5.61
C GLU A 61 -16.35 -6.39 4.07
N THR A 62 -15.51 -5.58 3.42
CA THR A 62 -15.51 -5.44 1.96
C THR A 62 -14.52 -6.35 1.26
N ILE A 63 -13.49 -6.83 1.99
CA ILE A 63 -12.48 -7.73 1.42
C ILE A 63 -13.00 -9.17 1.44
N HIS A 64 -13.32 -9.67 0.25
CA HIS A 64 -13.66 -11.07 0.04
C HIS A 64 -12.59 -11.70 -0.85
N PRO A 65 -11.66 -12.51 -0.29
CA PRO A 65 -10.75 -13.27 -1.14
C PRO A 65 -11.58 -14.20 -2.03
N LYS A 66 -11.41 -14.09 -3.35
CA LYS A 66 -12.00 -15.05 -4.27
C LYS A 66 -11.37 -16.41 -3.96
N ASN A 67 -12.19 -17.37 -3.51
CA ASN A 67 -11.69 -18.70 -3.17
C ASN A 67 -11.05 -19.34 -4.41
N ALA A 68 -9.80 -19.80 -4.27
CA ALA A 68 -9.05 -20.44 -5.35
C ALA A 68 -9.62 -21.81 -5.80
N ALA A 69 -10.75 -22.25 -5.24
CA ALA A 69 -11.43 -23.48 -5.62
C ALA A 69 -12.22 -23.37 -6.94
N ASP A 70 -12.38 -22.16 -7.47
CA ASP A 70 -13.27 -21.90 -8.60
C ASP A 70 -12.54 -21.97 -9.96
N ALA A 71 -11.26 -22.37 -9.96
CA ALA A 71 -10.42 -22.43 -11.17
C ALA A 71 -10.71 -23.62 -12.11
N ASN A 72 -11.65 -24.51 -11.76
CA ASN A 72 -12.05 -25.65 -12.59
C ASN A 72 -13.46 -25.48 -13.15
N GLY A 73 -13.71 -24.38 -13.88
CA GLY A 73 -15.01 -24.10 -14.44
C GLY A 73 -15.04 -22.96 -15.45
N CYS A 74 -14.07 -22.89 -16.35
CA CYS A 74 -14.18 -22.04 -17.54
C CYS A 74 -14.93 -22.83 -18.62
N HIS A 75 -16.15 -22.38 -18.91
CA HIS A 75 -16.97 -22.77 -20.05
C HIS A 75 -16.57 -22.00 -21.31
#